data_AF-A0A068UPJ2-F1
#
_entry.id   AF-A0A068UPJ2-F1
#
_cell.length_a   1.000
_cell.length_b   1.000
_cell.length_c   1.000
_cell.angle_alpha   90.00
_cell.angle_beta   90.00
_cell.angle_gamma   90.00
#
_symmetry.space_group_name_H-M   'P 1'
#
loop_
_entity.id
_entity.type
_entity.pdbx_description
1 polymer ?
#
loop_
_entity_poly.entity_id
_entity_poly.type
_entity_poly.pdbx_seq_one_letter_code
_entity_poly.pdbx_strand_id
1 'polypeptide(L)'
;MGIERSALGRILDMFPQLLTADPSNQIYPVFEFLLNNVEIPFSDIRKCIIRCPRLLVSGVENQLKPAFEFLMKLGFVGANRITCRTTVLLVSNVDHTLTPKIDFLMGLGFEYNEVAKMVIRSPVLLTFSIENNFRPKLEYFLEEMKGDLEELKRFPQYFSFNLEGKIKKRHQMLMQHRLSMPLSRMLKVSDGEFNARLIDMRLQLVEERQL
;
A
#
# COMPACT_ATOMS: atom_id res chain seq x y z
N MET A 1 -17.86 -4.10 -22.40
CA MET A 1 -17.06 -3.68 -21.22
C MET A 1 -16.48 -2.26 -21.31
N GLY A 2 -16.59 -1.55 -22.45
CA GLY A 2 -16.22 -0.12 -22.51
C GLY A 2 -14.73 0.19 -22.31
N ILE A 3 -13.85 -0.81 -22.43
CA ILE A 3 -12.39 -0.61 -22.41
C ILE A 3 -11.99 0.04 -23.74
N GLU A 4 -11.32 1.18 -23.68
CA GLU A 4 -10.80 1.87 -24.86
C GLU A 4 -9.78 1.01 -25.60
N ARG A 5 -9.74 1.11 -26.94
CA ARG A 5 -8.83 0.31 -27.79
C ARG A 5 -7.36 0.45 -27.37
N SER A 6 -6.92 1.64 -26.98
CA SER A 6 -5.55 1.90 -26.53
C SER A 6 -5.22 1.21 -25.20
N ALA A 7 -6.18 1.12 -24.27
CA ALA A 7 -6.03 0.37 -23.04
C ALA A 7 -6.02 -1.14 -23.31
N LEU A 8 -6.90 -1.62 -24.20
CA LEU A 8 -6.94 -3.02 -24.60
C LEU A 8 -5.63 -3.46 -25.28
N GLY A 9 -5.07 -2.66 -26.19
CA GLY A 9 -3.79 -2.94 -26.84
C GLY A 9 -2.67 -3.15 -25.82
N ARG A 10 -2.51 -2.23 -24.87
CA ARG A 10 -1.51 -2.38 -23.78
C ARG A 10 -1.73 -3.63 -22.93
N ILE A 11 -2.98 -4.01 -22.66
CA ILE A 11 -3.30 -5.22 -21.90
C ILE A 11 -2.86 -6.47 -22.67
N LEU A 12 -3.13 -6.51 -23.97
CA LEU A 12 -2.73 -7.63 -24.84
C LEU A 12 -1.20 -7.69 -25.01
N ASP A 13 -0.52 -6.54 -25.07
CA ASP A 13 0.95 -6.50 -25.10
C ASP A 13 1.55 -7.06 -23.79
N MET A 14 0.94 -6.74 -22.64
CA MET A 14 1.36 -7.27 -21.34
C MET A 14 1.04 -8.76 -21.16
N PHE A 15 -0.07 -9.22 -21.74
CA PHE A 15 -0.60 -10.57 -21.57
C PHE A 15 -1.03 -11.16 -22.92
N PRO A 16 -0.09 -11.51 -23.81
CA PRO A 16 -0.41 -12.00 -25.16
C PRO A 16 -1.26 -13.27 -25.17
N GLN A 17 -1.20 -14.07 -24.10
CA GLN A 17 -2.04 -15.28 -23.95
C GLN A 17 -3.54 -14.99 -24.00
N LEU A 18 -3.97 -13.75 -23.73
CA LEU A 18 -5.36 -13.34 -23.83
C LEU A 18 -5.88 -13.38 -25.28
N LEU A 19 -5.00 -13.35 -26.29
CA LEU A 19 -5.38 -13.48 -27.71
C LEU A 19 -5.94 -14.88 -28.04
N THR A 20 -5.52 -15.89 -27.28
CA THR A 20 -5.91 -17.30 -27.46
C THR A 20 -6.73 -17.83 -26.30
N ALA A 21 -7.05 -17.00 -25.31
CA ALA A 21 -7.81 -17.40 -24.14
C ALA A 21 -9.26 -17.70 -24.53
N ASP A 22 -9.81 -18.80 -24.02
CA ASP A 22 -11.25 -19.07 -24.12
C ASP A 22 -11.99 -18.13 -23.15
N PRO A 23 -12.81 -17.19 -23.65
CA PRO A 23 -13.49 -16.23 -22.79
C PRO A 23 -14.41 -16.91 -21.77
N SER A 24 -15.06 -18.01 -22.16
CA SER A 24 -16.06 -18.69 -21.34
C SER A 24 -15.43 -19.35 -20.11
N ASN A 25 -14.23 -19.91 -20.27
CA ASN A 25 -13.57 -20.68 -19.24
C ASN A 25 -12.49 -19.91 -18.49
N GLN A 26 -11.92 -18.85 -19.08
CA GLN A 26 -10.76 -18.15 -18.49
C GLN A 26 -11.07 -16.70 -18.10
N ILE A 27 -11.94 -16.02 -18.84
CA ILE A 27 -12.15 -14.57 -18.66
C ILE A 27 -13.44 -14.27 -17.91
N TYR A 28 -14.57 -14.86 -18.32
CA TYR A 28 -15.87 -14.65 -17.66
C TYR A 28 -15.88 -15.06 -16.19
N PRO A 29 -15.26 -16.18 -15.77
CA PRO A 29 -15.19 -16.54 -14.36
C PRO A 29 -14.52 -15.46 -13.50
N VAL A 30 -13.52 -14.74 -14.03
CA VAL A 30 -12.88 -13.62 -13.33
C VAL A 30 -13.87 -12.48 -13.11
N PHE A 31 -14.68 -12.15 -14.12
CA PHE A 31 -15.69 -11.10 -13.99
C PHE A 31 -16.81 -11.50 -13.02
N GLU A 32 -17.31 -12.73 -13.12
CA GLU A 32 -18.30 -13.27 -12.20
C GLU A 32 -17.79 -13.24 -10.76
N PHE A 33 -16.55 -13.66 -10.54
CA PHE A 33 -15.92 -13.59 -9.22
C PHE A 33 -15.84 -12.16 -8.68
N LEU A 34 -15.39 -11.20 -9.51
CA LEU A 34 -15.28 -9.80 -9.09
C LEU A 34 -16.66 -9.17 -8.82
N LEU A 35 -17.69 -9.51 -9.60
CA LEU A 35 -19.04 -8.96 -9.47
C LEU A 35 -19.81 -9.58 -8.31
N ASN A 36 -19.75 -10.91 -8.17
CA ASN A 36 -20.66 -11.67 -7.32
C ASN A 36 -20.02 -12.06 -5.97
N ASN A 37 -18.71 -12.33 -5.94
CA ASN A 37 -18.02 -12.71 -4.70
C ASN A 37 -17.32 -11.54 -4.02
N VAL A 38 -16.61 -10.71 -4.81
CA VAL A 38 -15.91 -9.52 -4.30
C VAL A 38 -16.85 -8.30 -4.21
N GLU A 39 -18.00 -8.36 -4.90
CA GLU A 39 -19.01 -7.30 -4.94
C GLU A 39 -18.50 -5.96 -5.48
N ILE A 40 -17.59 -6.01 -6.47
CA ILE A 40 -17.15 -4.82 -7.19
C ILE A 40 -18.31 -4.32 -8.05
N PRO A 41 -18.73 -3.05 -7.94
CA PRO A 41 -19.77 -2.50 -8.79
C PRO A 41 -19.41 -2.63 -10.28
N PHE A 42 -20.38 -2.98 -11.12
CA PHE A 42 -20.15 -3.15 -12.56
C PHE A 42 -19.47 -1.93 -13.21
N SER A 43 -19.83 -0.72 -12.77
CA SER A 43 -19.23 0.55 -13.22
C SER A 43 -17.73 0.67 -12.93
N ASP A 44 -17.20 -0.09 -11.97
CA ASP A 44 -15.80 -0.05 -11.55
C ASP A 44 -14.97 -1.19 -12.15
N ILE A 45 -15.58 -2.29 -12.61
CA ILE A 45 -14.87 -3.45 -13.20
C ILE A 45 -13.85 -3.01 -14.25
N ARG A 46 -14.24 -2.15 -15.20
CA ARG A 46 -13.33 -1.59 -16.22
C ARG A 46 -12.10 -0.96 -15.58
N LYS A 47 -12.29 -0.12 -14.55
CA LYS A 47 -11.19 0.59 -13.87
C LYS A 47 -10.25 -0.40 -13.19
N CYS A 48 -10.79 -1.52 -12.69
CA CYS A 48 -10.02 -2.51 -11.94
C CYS A 48 -9.14 -3.32 -12.89
N ILE A 49 -9.67 -3.71 -14.05
CA ILE A 49 -8.90 -4.37 -15.11
C ILE A 49 -7.81 -3.44 -15.66
N ILE A 50 -8.11 -2.17 -15.93
CA ILE A 50 -7.09 -1.23 -16.42
C ILE A 50 -5.97 -1.03 -15.38
N ARG A 51 -6.31 -0.95 -14.09
CA ARG A 51 -5.32 -0.79 -13.01
C ARG A 51 -4.50 -2.05 -12.76
N CYS A 52 -5.11 -3.22 -12.86
CA CYS A 52 -4.46 -4.51 -12.62
C CYS A 52 -4.89 -5.53 -13.68
N PRO A 53 -4.32 -5.50 -14.90
CA PRO A 53 -4.76 -6.43 -15.95
C PRO A 53 -4.39 -7.89 -15.66
N ARG A 54 -3.46 -8.12 -14.71
CA ARG A 54 -3.11 -9.45 -14.19
C ARG A 54 -4.33 -10.21 -13.65
N LEU A 55 -5.40 -9.51 -13.25
CA LEU A 55 -6.67 -10.12 -12.86
C LEU A 55 -7.19 -11.08 -13.94
N LEU A 56 -7.10 -10.70 -15.22
CA LEU A 56 -7.63 -11.48 -16.35
C LEU A 56 -6.89 -12.79 -16.61
N VAL A 57 -5.67 -12.92 -16.10
CA VAL A 57 -4.82 -14.10 -16.30
C VAL A 57 -4.55 -14.83 -14.99
N SER A 58 -5.22 -14.43 -13.91
CA SER A 58 -5.14 -15.10 -12.62
C SER A 58 -6.31 -16.06 -12.50
N GLY A 59 -6.04 -17.33 -12.23
CA GLY A 59 -7.12 -18.30 -12.03
C GLY A 59 -7.94 -18.00 -10.78
N VAL A 60 -9.26 -18.16 -10.90
CA VAL A 60 -10.19 -17.86 -9.80
C VAL A 60 -9.91 -18.77 -8.61
N GLU A 61 -9.94 -20.09 -8.82
CA GLU A 61 -9.86 -21.07 -7.73
C GLU A 61 -8.47 -21.18 -7.10
N ASN A 62 -7.40 -21.00 -7.88
CA ASN A 62 -6.03 -21.20 -7.39
C ASN A 62 -5.31 -19.91 -6.96
N GLN A 63 -5.84 -18.73 -7.31
CA GLN A 63 -5.17 -17.45 -7.00
C GLN A 63 -6.13 -16.41 -6.42
N LEU A 64 -7.19 -16.02 -7.15
CA LEU A 64 -8.02 -14.89 -6.74
C LEU A 64 -8.85 -15.18 -5.48
N LYS A 65 -9.47 -16.35 -5.42
CA LYS A 65 -10.33 -16.77 -4.31
C LYS A 65 -9.54 -17.05 -3.02
N PRO A 66 -8.40 -17.79 -3.02
CA PRO A 66 -7.58 -17.93 -1.83
C PRO A 66 -7.09 -16.59 -1.27
N ALA A 67 -6.64 -15.68 -2.15
CA ALA A 67 -6.23 -14.34 -1.74
C ALA A 67 -7.40 -13.53 -1.15
N PHE A 68 -8.58 -13.60 -1.76
CA PHE A 68 -9.79 -12.95 -1.24
C PHE A 68 -10.17 -13.48 0.14
N GLU A 69 -10.21 -14.79 0.35
CA GLU A 69 -10.52 -15.41 1.63
C GLU A 69 -9.52 -15.02 2.72
N PHE A 70 -8.22 -14.97 2.37
CA PHE A 70 -7.19 -14.46 3.28
C PHE A 70 -7.44 -13.00 3.67
N LEU A 71 -7.73 -12.13 2.71
CA LEU A 71 -7.99 -10.70 2.95
C LEU A 71 -9.27 -10.50 3.78
N MET A 72 -10.30 -11.30 3.55
CA MET A 72 -11.51 -11.31 4.38
C MET A 72 -11.19 -11.66 5.83
N LYS A 73 -10.39 -12.70 6.07
CA LYS A 73 -9.93 -13.09 7.43
C LYS A 73 -9.07 -12.01 8.09
N LEU A 74 -8.29 -11.26 7.31
CA LEU A 74 -7.50 -10.13 7.78
C LEU A 74 -8.37 -8.89 8.12
N GLY A 75 -9.64 -8.85 7.70
CA GLY A 75 -10.59 -7.80 8.04
C GLY A 75 -11.03 -6.89 6.88
N PHE A 76 -10.75 -7.26 5.62
CA PHE A 76 -11.27 -6.54 4.44
C PHE A 76 -12.75 -6.83 4.21
N VAL A 77 -13.59 -6.35 5.13
CA VAL A 77 -15.05 -6.57 5.17
C VAL A 77 -15.81 -5.27 5.39
N GLY A 78 -17.10 -5.24 5.07
CA GLY A 78 -17.98 -4.10 5.33
C GLY A 78 -17.43 -2.80 4.72
N ALA A 79 -17.20 -1.78 5.56
CA ALA A 79 -16.64 -0.49 5.12
C ALA A 79 -15.20 -0.58 4.58
N ASN A 80 -14.46 -1.64 4.94
CA ASN A 80 -13.08 -1.89 4.50
C ASN A 80 -12.98 -2.97 3.42
N ARG A 81 -14.10 -3.35 2.79
CA ARG A 81 -14.11 -4.37 1.75
C ARG A 81 -13.17 -4.04 0.60
N ILE A 82 -12.79 -5.05 -0.17
CA ILE A 82 -11.98 -4.87 -1.37
C ILE A 82 -12.71 -3.92 -2.33
N THR A 83 -11.95 -2.95 -2.85
CA THR A 83 -12.44 -1.98 -3.83
C THR A 83 -11.54 -2.04 -5.05
N CYS A 84 -11.92 -1.29 -6.08
CA CYS A 84 -11.10 -1.16 -7.28
C CYS A 84 -9.68 -0.62 -7.04
N ARG A 85 -9.40 0.00 -5.89
CA ARG A 85 -8.05 0.45 -5.52
C ARG A 85 -7.19 -0.67 -4.91
N THR A 86 -7.82 -1.73 -4.40
CA THR A 86 -7.15 -2.83 -3.68
C THR A 86 -7.28 -4.17 -4.38
N THR A 87 -7.94 -4.26 -5.54
CA THR A 87 -8.02 -5.51 -6.34
C THR A 87 -6.66 -6.09 -6.72
N VAL A 88 -5.61 -5.27 -6.75
CA VAL A 88 -4.22 -5.74 -6.93
C VAL A 88 -3.77 -6.74 -5.85
N LEU A 89 -4.42 -6.74 -4.69
CA LEU A 89 -4.12 -7.71 -3.64
C LEU A 89 -4.63 -9.12 -3.99
N LEU A 90 -5.67 -9.23 -4.82
CA LEU A 90 -6.26 -10.53 -5.21
C LEU A 90 -5.31 -11.37 -6.09
N VAL A 91 -4.40 -10.71 -6.81
CA VAL A 91 -3.41 -11.40 -7.67
C VAL A 91 -2.13 -11.76 -6.91
N SER A 92 -2.09 -11.58 -5.58
CA SER A 92 -0.93 -11.89 -4.75
C SER A 92 -1.05 -13.29 -4.16
N ASN A 93 0.02 -14.09 -4.28
CA ASN A 93 0.05 -15.41 -3.67
C ASN A 93 0.00 -15.31 -2.13
N VAL A 94 -0.85 -16.11 -1.49
CA VAL A 94 -1.02 -16.06 -0.03
C VAL A 94 0.28 -16.43 0.69
N ASP A 95 0.83 -17.61 0.39
CA ASP A 95 1.96 -18.20 1.12
C ASP A 95 3.30 -17.51 0.82
N HIS A 96 3.47 -17.03 -0.40
CA HIS A 96 4.74 -16.46 -0.87
C HIS A 96 4.75 -14.93 -0.91
N THR A 97 3.61 -14.26 -0.73
CA THR A 97 3.56 -12.79 -0.79
C THR A 97 2.80 -12.17 0.38
N LEU A 98 1.59 -12.62 0.68
CA LEU A 98 0.77 -11.97 1.72
C LEU A 98 1.24 -12.36 3.12
N THR A 99 1.30 -13.66 3.42
CA THR A 99 1.72 -14.20 4.72
C THR A 99 3.11 -13.72 5.13
N PRO A 100 4.16 -13.77 4.27
CA PRO A 100 5.49 -13.28 4.65
C PRO A 100 5.52 -11.79 5.06
N LYS A 101 4.62 -10.96 4.50
CA LYS A 101 4.52 -9.54 4.87
C LYS A 101 3.81 -9.35 6.21
N ILE A 102 2.83 -10.18 6.52
CA ILE A 102 2.20 -10.22 7.85
C ILE A 102 3.23 -10.67 8.89
N ASP A 103 3.92 -11.79 8.63
CA ASP A 103 4.92 -12.36 9.52
C ASP A 103 6.08 -11.39 9.76
N PHE A 104 6.52 -10.69 8.71
CA PHE A 104 7.54 -9.66 8.86
C PHE A 104 7.11 -8.54 9.81
N LEU A 105 5.88 -8.03 9.68
CA LEU A 105 5.37 -6.99 10.57
C LEU A 105 5.18 -7.51 12.00
N MET A 106 4.72 -8.74 12.17
CA MET A 106 4.64 -9.39 13.49
C MET A 106 6.03 -9.61 14.11
N GLY A 107 7.04 -9.90 13.29
CA GLY A 107 8.44 -10.03 13.71
C GLY A 107 9.05 -8.73 14.27
N LEU A 108 8.38 -7.59 14.07
CA LEU A 108 8.74 -6.32 14.73
C LEU A 108 8.18 -6.21 16.15
N GLY A 109 7.42 -7.20 16.62
CA GLY A 109 6.79 -7.22 17.95
C GLY A 109 5.33 -6.78 17.96
N PHE A 110 4.69 -6.56 16.80
CA PHE A 110 3.27 -6.25 16.72
C PHE A 110 2.40 -7.51 16.81
N GLU A 111 1.27 -7.41 17.50
CA GLU A 111 0.29 -8.50 17.51
C GLU A 111 -0.44 -8.61 16.16
N TYR A 112 -0.96 -9.79 15.84
CA TYR A 112 -1.70 -10.02 14.59
C TYR A 112 -2.84 -9.01 14.37
N ASN A 113 -3.61 -8.69 15.41
CA ASN A 113 -4.71 -7.73 15.33
C ASN A 113 -4.22 -6.29 15.06
N GLU A 114 -3.04 -5.94 15.55
CA GLU A 114 -2.41 -4.65 15.28
C GLU A 114 -1.94 -4.56 13.84
N VAL A 115 -1.29 -5.62 13.35
CA VAL A 115 -0.87 -5.74 11.94
C VAL A 115 -2.09 -5.69 11.01
N ALA A 116 -3.16 -6.41 11.33
CA ALA A 116 -4.41 -6.36 10.59
C ALA A 116 -4.95 -4.92 10.50
N LYS A 117 -5.04 -4.20 11.63
CA LYS A 117 -5.46 -2.78 11.66
C LYS A 117 -4.50 -1.85 10.90
N MET A 118 -3.20 -2.14 10.87
CA MET A 118 -2.23 -1.39 10.07
C MET A 118 -2.48 -1.59 8.58
N VAL A 119 -2.65 -2.85 8.15
CA VAL A 119 -2.91 -3.21 6.75
C VAL A 119 -4.25 -2.66 6.28
N ILE A 120 -5.31 -2.72 7.08
CA ILE A 120 -6.60 -2.15 6.70
C ILE A 120 -6.51 -0.63 6.46
N ARG A 121 -5.77 0.09 7.32
CA ARG A 121 -5.54 1.54 7.13
C ARG A 121 -4.56 1.86 6.00
N SER A 122 -3.73 0.91 5.59
CA SER A 122 -2.73 1.09 4.55
C SER A 122 -2.52 -0.20 3.74
N PRO A 123 -3.48 -0.59 2.88
CA PRO A 123 -3.44 -1.87 2.15
C PRO A 123 -2.20 -2.03 1.26
N VAL A 124 -1.62 -0.90 0.84
CA VAL A 124 -0.37 -0.83 0.07
C VAL A 124 0.82 -1.50 0.77
N LEU A 125 0.78 -1.70 2.09
CA LEU A 125 1.79 -2.50 2.79
C LEU A 125 1.95 -3.89 2.18
N LEU A 126 0.85 -4.51 1.76
CA LEU A 126 0.87 -5.83 1.12
C LEU A 126 1.40 -5.80 -0.32
N THR A 127 1.71 -4.62 -0.87
CA THR A 127 2.26 -4.48 -2.24
C THR A 127 3.77 -4.20 -2.25
N PHE A 128 4.34 -3.70 -1.16
CA PHE A 128 5.76 -3.39 -1.08
C PHE A 128 6.63 -4.63 -0.87
N SER A 129 7.89 -4.54 -1.31
CA SER A 129 8.92 -5.55 -1.08
C SER A 129 9.46 -5.42 0.34
N ILE A 130 9.66 -6.55 1.02
CA ILE A 130 10.29 -6.56 2.34
C ILE A 130 11.73 -6.04 2.23
N GLU A 131 12.53 -6.65 1.34
CA GLU A 131 13.95 -6.34 1.18
C GLU A 131 14.18 -4.94 0.60
N ASN A 132 13.42 -4.54 -0.42
CA ASN A 132 13.67 -3.29 -1.14
C ASN A 132 12.89 -2.09 -0.60
N ASN A 133 11.99 -2.27 0.37
CA ASN A 133 11.19 -1.18 0.94
C ASN A 133 11.14 -1.22 2.46
N PHE A 134 10.68 -2.32 3.05
CA PHE A 134 10.50 -2.37 4.51
C PHE A 134 11.83 -2.29 5.26
N ARG A 135 12.79 -3.18 4.95
CA ARG A 135 14.09 -3.23 5.63
C ARG A 135 14.84 -1.91 5.61
N PRO A 136 15.16 -1.29 4.45
CA PRO A 136 15.95 -0.07 4.43
C PRO A 136 15.25 1.11 5.11
N LYS A 137 13.91 1.15 5.11
CA LYS A 137 13.15 2.20 5.80
C LYS A 137 13.08 1.97 7.31
N LEU A 138 13.02 0.71 7.75
CA LEU A 138 13.07 0.35 9.17
C LEU A 138 14.45 0.59 9.76
N GLU A 139 15.50 0.17 9.07
CA GLU A 139 16.90 0.43 9.45
C GLU A 139 17.12 1.92 9.66
N TYR A 140 16.76 2.76 8.68
CA TYR A 140 16.85 4.21 8.84
C TYR A 140 16.01 4.75 10.00
N PHE A 141 14.78 4.24 10.18
CA PHE A 141 13.89 4.70 11.24
C PHE A 141 14.43 4.38 12.64
N LEU A 142 14.94 3.17 12.83
CA LEU A 142 15.42 2.70 14.13
C LEU A 142 16.83 3.22 14.44
N GLU A 143 17.72 3.20 13.45
CA GLU A 143 19.14 3.50 13.67
C GLU A 143 19.44 5.00 13.56
N GLU A 144 18.87 5.70 12.58
CA GLU A 144 19.19 7.11 12.33
C GLU A 144 18.17 8.04 13.00
N MET A 145 16.87 7.74 12.87
CA MET A 145 15.82 8.57 13.47
C MET A 145 15.57 8.26 14.95
N LYS A 146 16.12 7.13 15.47
CA LYS A 146 15.86 6.62 16.82
C LYS A 146 14.36 6.52 17.13
N GLY A 147 13.58 6.12 16.13
CA GLY A 147 12.14 6.12 16.16
C GLY A 147 11.53 4.96 16.97
N ASP A 148 10.31 5.17 17.44
CA ASP A 148 9.51 4.19 18.18
C ASP A 148 8.62 3.37 17.23
N LEU A 149 8.67 2.05 17.34
CA LEU A 149 7.82 1.16 16.54
C LEU A 149 6.32 1.43 16.74
N GLU A 150 5.91 1.91 17.91
CA GLU A 150 4.54 2.36 18.15
C GLU A 150 4.11 3.50 17.21
N GLU A 151 5.04 4.33 16.78
CA GLU A 151 4.78 5.38 15.81
C GLU A 151 4.51 4.80 14.41
N LEU A 152 5.24 3.76 14.00
CA LEU A 152 4.96 3.02 12.76
C LEU A 152 3.61 2.32 12.82
N LYS A 153 3.24 1.78 13.99
CA LYS A 153 1.90 1.25 14.21
C LYS A 153 0.85 2.33 14.02
N ARG A 154 1.03 3.53 14.58
CA ARG A 154 0.08 4.65 14.39
C ARG A 154 0.08 5.19 12.96
N PHE A 155 1.22 5.14 12.26
CA PHE A 155 1.41 5.71 10.94
C PHE A 155 2.06 4.73 9.93
N PRO A 156 1.34 3.66 9.54
CA PRO A 156 1.85 2.64 8.62
C PRO A 156 2.18 3.20 7.22
N GLN A 157 1.60 4.36 6.87
CA GLN A 157 1.88 5.04 5.60
C GLN A 157 3.35 5.49 5.49
N TYR A 158 4.14 5.46 6.57
CA TYR A 158 5.60 5.66 6.54
C TYR A 158 6.26 4.90 5.38
N PHE A 159 5.93 3.61 5.21
CA PHE A 159 6.48 2.76 4.16
C PHE A 159 6.06 3.15 2.73
N SER A 160 5.10 4.04 2.58
CA SER A 160 4.66 4.56 1.27
C SER A 160 5.49 5.75 0.79
N PHE A 161 6.24 6.41 1.69
CA PHE A 161 7.05 7.57 1.30
C PHE A 161 8.42 7.14 0.78
N ASN A 162 8.96 7.91 -0.16
CA ASN A 162 10.30 7.67 -0.69
C ASN A 162 11.35 7.91 0.40
N LEU A 163 12.25 6.94 0.61
CA LEU A 163 13.27 6.99 1.66
C LEU A 163 14.23 8.17 1.44
N GLU A 164 14.90 8.21 0.30
CA GLU A 164 15.91 9.22 -0.02
C GLU A 164 15.28 10.61 -0.24
N GLY A 165 14.25 10.67 -1.07
CA GLY A 165 13.66 11.91 -1.56
C GLY A 165 12.75 12.61 -0.57
N LYS A 166 12.20 11.92 0.44
CA LYS A 166 11.26 12.53 1.40
C LYS A 166 11.62 12.27 2.85
N ILE A 167 11.82 11.01 3.24
CA ILE A 167 12.07 10.66 4.66
C ILE A 167 13.41 11.24 5.12
N LYS A 168 14.52 10.85 4.47
CA LYS A 168 15.87 11.29 4.84
C LYS A 168 16.03 12.80 4.76
N LYS A 169 15.62 13.41 3.64
CA LYS A 169 15.70 14.86 3.44
C LYS A 169 15.00 15.63 4.56
N ARG A 170 13.75 15.28 4.88
CA ARG A 170 12.97 16.00 5.91
C ARG A 170 13.54 15.77 7.30
N HIS A 171 13.96 14.54 7.61
CA HIS A 171 14.63 14.24 8.88
C HIS A 171 15.93 15.04 9.04
N GLN A 172 16.79 15.08 8.02
CA GLN A 172 18.04 15.85 8.03
C GLN A 172 17.81 17.35 8.21
N MET A 173 16.80 17.93 7.55
CA MET A 173 16.44 19.34 7.73
C MET A 173 15.99 19.64 9.16
N LEU A 174 15.24 18.74 9.80
CA LEU A 174 14.85 18.88 11.20
C LEU A 174 16.08 18.79 12.13
N MET A 175 16.96 17.81 11.91
CA MET A 175 18.18 17.61 12.69
C MET A 175 19.13 18.82 12.63
N GLN A 176 19.32 19.43 11.45
CA GLN A 176 20.13 20.65 11.29
C GLN A 176 19.65 21.80 12.18
N HIS A 177 18.35 21.86 12.46
CA HIS A 177 17.74 22.86 13.33
C HIS A 177 17.45 22.35 14.74
N ARG A 178 17.89 21.13 15.09
CA ARG A 178 17.62 20.46 16.38
C ARG A 178 16.12 20.37 16.70
N LEU A 179 15.31 20.18 15.67
CA LEU A 179 13.87 20.04 15.76
C LEU A 179 13.47 18.57 15.60
N SER A 180 12.29 18.21 16.11
CA SER A 180 11.64 16.94 15.81
C SER A 180 10.13 17.15 15.67
N MET A 181 9.46 16.24 14.96
CA MET A 181 8.00 16.19 14.90
C MET A 181 7.53 14.78 14.57
N PRO A 182 6.29 14.40 14.90
CA PRO A 182 5.75 13.09 14.55
C PRO A 182 5.78 12.84 13.04
N LEU A 183 6.03 11.59 12.63
CA LEU A 183 6.08 11.13 11.23
C LEU A 183 4.87 11.59 10.41
N SER A 184 3.69 11.54 11.02
CA SER A 184 2.45 11.95 10.35
C SER A 184 2.45 13.44 10.00
N ARG A 185 2.96 14.30 10.89
CA ARG A 185 3.14 15.75 10.66
C ARG A 185 4.29 16.02 9.70
N MET A 186 5.34 15.20 9.76
CA MET A 186 6.51 15.31 8.90
C MET A 186 6.21 14.92 7.45
N LEU A 187 5.45 13.85 7.19
CA LEU A 187 5.43 13.18 5.89
C LEU A 187 4.12 13.33 5.09
N LYS A 188 2.97 13.54 5.74
CA LYS A 188 1.68 13.62 5.01
C LYS A 188 1.56 14.84 4.11
N VAL A 189 2.29 15.90 4.41
CA VAL A 189 2.12 17.20 3.77
C VAL A 189 3.01 17.39 2.54
N SER A 190 2.67 18.40 1.74
CA SER A 190 3.47 18.86 0.60
C SER A 190 4.85 19.38 1.06
N ASP A 191 5.78 19.59 0.14
CA ASP A 191 7.10 20.16 0.48
C ASP A 191 6.97 21.62 0.95
N GLY A 192 6.11 22.40 0.32
CA GLY A 192 5.84 23.78 0.74
C GLY A 192 5.27 23.87 2.15
N GLU A 193 4.29 23.03 2.48
CA GLU A 193 3.70 23.01 3.82
C GLU A 193 4.68 22.49 4.89
N PHE A 194 5.53 21.51 4.55
CA PHE A 194 6.60 21.07 5.45
C PHE A 194 7.59 22.22 5.73
N ASN A 195 8.02 22.94 4.69
CA ASN A 195 8.95 24.05 4.83
C ASN A 195 8.37 25.20 5.66
N ALA A 196 7.09 25.53 5.45
CA ALA A 196 6.40 26.53 6.27
C ALA A 196 6.44 26.15 7.76
N ARG A 197 6.08 24.89 8.09
CA ARG A 197 6.15 24.39 9.47
C ARG A 197 7.54 24.45 10.06
N LEU A 198 8.57 24.14 9.27
CA LEU A 198 9.96 24.23 9.71
C LEU A 198 10.34 25.67 10.05
N ILE A 199 9.93 26.65 9.24
CA ILE A 199 10.17 28.07 9.49
C ILE A 199 9.44 28.51 10.77
N ASP A 200 8.16 28.16 10.92
CA ASP A 200 7.36 28.51 12.10
C ASP A 200 8.00 27.99 13.39
N MET A 201 8.41 26.71 13.41
CA MET A 201 9.07 26.11 14.58
C MET A 201 10.42 26.75 14.88
N ARG A 202 11.15 27.22 13.86
CA ARG A 202 12.42 27.93 14.05
C ARG A 202 12.20 29.32 14.66
N LEU A 203 11.16 30.04 14.25
CA LEU A 203 10.84 31.35 14.81
C LEU A 203 10.48 31.23 16.30
N GLN A 204 9.64 30.25 16.65
CA GLN A 204 9.27 29.97 18.04
C GLN A 204 10.50 29.70 18.93
N LEU A 205 11.46 28.91 18.47
CA LEU A 205 12.71 28.66 19.21
C LEU A 205 13.58 29.90 19.41
N VAL A 206 13.51 30.88 18.51
CA VAL A 206 14.26 32.14 18.65
C VAL A 206 13.57 33.04 19.67
N GLU A 207 12.25 33.11 19.64
CA GLU A 207 11.44 33.88 20.60
C GLU A 207 11.61 33.35 22.04
N GLU A 208 11.61 32.02 22.21
CA GLU A 208 11.81 31.37 23.53
C GLU A 208 13.22 31.58 24.11
N ARG A 209 14.23 31.87 23.29
CA ARG A 209 15.62 32.13 23.74
C ARG A 209 15.87 33.59 24.11
N GLN A 210 14.93 34.49 23.82
CA GLN A 210 15.01 35.92 24.13
C GLN A 210 14.27 36.29 25.42
N LEU A 211 13.59 35.31 26.04
CA LEU A 211 12.92 35.39 27.35
C LEU A 211 13.76 34.69 28.42
#